data_AF-A0A2M8GI10-F1
#
_entry.id   AF-A0A2M8GI10-F1
#
_cell.length_a   1.000
_cell.length_b   1.000
_cell.length_c   1.000
_cell.angle_alpha   90.00
_cell.angle_beta   90.00
_cell.angle_gamma   90.00
#
_symmetry.space_group_name_H-M   'P 1'
#
loop_
_entity.id
_entity.type
_entity.pdbx_description
1 polymer ?
#
loop_
_entity_poly.entity_id
_entity_poly.type
_entity_poly.pdbx_seq_one_letter_code
_entity_poly.pdbx_strand_id
1 'polypeptide(L)'
;MNINDIEGNLPRLKKYVFSKVSDFKDAEEILQETLISAHESYPFFKAKSSFFTWICSIANHEIADFYRKRKIKTLLFSHFPFLENIVLQALTPDENLEKQE
;
A
#
# COMPACT_ATOMS: atom_id res chain seq x y z
N MET A 1 -10.57 10.92 8.38
CA MET A 1 -10.69 11.38 6.98
C MET A 1 -12.14 11.70 6.67
N ASN A 2 -12.47 12.78 5.95
CA ASN A 2 -13.87 13.08 5.58
C ASN A 2 -14.29 12.19 4.40
N ILE A 3 -15.51 11.62 4.45
CA ILE A 3 -16.06 10.77 3.38
C ILE A 3 -16.11 11.50 2.03
N ASN A 4 -16.44 12.79 2.03
CA ASN A 4 -16.53 13.60 0.82
C ASN A 4 -15.18 13.75 0.10
N ASP A 5 -14.08 13.83 0.88
CA ASP A 5 -12.74 13.93 0.32
C ASP A 5 -12.35 12.64 -0.41
N ILE A 6 -12.75 11.48 0.12
CA ILE A 6 -12.48 10.17 -0.46
C ILE A 6 -13.33 9.98 -1.72
N GLU A 7 -14.66 10.12 -1.62
CA GLU A 7 -15.58 9.84 -2.71
C GLU A 7 -15.27 10.69 -3.95
N GLY A 8 -14.95 11.97 -3.76
CA GLY A 8 -14.60 12.88 -4.86
C GLY A 8 -13.25 12.59 -5.52
N ASN A 9 -12.30 11.97 -4.80
CA ASN A 9 -10.94 11.77 -5.29
C ASN A 9 -10.60 10.31 -5.62
N LEU A 10 -11.34 9.33 -5.12
CA LEU A 10 -11.07 7.90 -5.29
C LEU A 10 -10.98 7.48 -6.77
N PRO A 11 -11.89 7.90 -7.68
CA PRO A 11 -11.75 7.54 -9.09
C PRO A 11 -10.47 8.11 -9.74
N ARG A 12 -10.04 9.31 -9.32
CA ARG A 12 -8.82 9.95 -9.82
C ARG A 12 -7.57 9.27 -9.26
N LEU A 13 -7.59 8.92 -7.96
CA LEU A 13 -6.50 8.20 -7.30
C LEU A 13 -6.33 6.80 -7.89
N LYS A 14 -7.43 6.06 -8.10
CA LYS A 14 -7.41 4.75 -8.75
C LYS A 14 -6.77 4.84 -10.13
N LYS A 15 -7.22 5.77 -10.99
CA LYS A 15 -6.58 6.00 -12.30
C LYS A 15 -5.10 6.35 -12.19
N TYR A 16 -4.73 7.17 -11.20
CA TYR A 16 -3.33 7.55 -10.96
C TYR A 16 -2.47 6.34 -10.63
N VAL A 17 -2.85 5.52 -9.63
CA VAL A 17 -2.09 4.33 -9.21
C VAL A 17 -2.00 3.32 -10.35
N PHE A 18 -3.11 3.03 -11.03
CA PHE A 18 -3.15 2.07 -12.13
C PHE A 18 -2.36 2.52 -13.36
N SER A 19 -2.11 3.82 -13.52
CA SER A 19 -1.22 4.33 -14.57
C SER A 19 0.27 4.14 -14.26
N LYS A 20 0.61 3.85 -13.00
CA LYS A 20 1.98 3.75 -12.50
C LYS A 20 2.43 2.31 -12.27
N VAL A 21 1.48 1.39 -12.13
CA VAL A 21 1.71 -0.01 -11.77
C VAL A 21 1.14 -0.89 -12.88
N SER A 22 1.98 -1.74 -13.46
CA SER A 22 1.60 -2.53 -14.64
C SER A 22 0.68 -3.71 -14.32
N ASP A 23 0.88 -4.35 -13.17
CA ASP A 23 0.03 -5.45 -12.74
C ASP A 23 -1.21 -4.92 -12.00
N PHE A 24 -2.37 -5.46 -12.35
CA PHE A 24 -3.65 -5.02 -11.81
C PHE A 24 -3.78 -5.32 -10.31
N LYS A 25 -3.33 -6.49 -9.85
CA LYS A 25 -3.43 -6.89 -8.45
C LYS A 25 -2.46 -6.08 -7.60
N ASP A 26 -1.23 -5.89 -8.08
CA ASP A 26 -0.24 -5.01 -7.43
C ASP A 26 -0.83 -3.59 -7.29
N ALA A 27 -1.49 -3.07 -8.33
CA ALA A 27 -2.11 -1.74 -8.31
C ALA A 27 -3.26 -1.64 -7.29
N GLU A 28 -4.05 -2.71 -7.14
CA GLU A 28 -5.12 -2.78 -6.12
C GLU A 28 -4.55 -2.83 -4.70
N GLU A 29 -3.53 -3.65 -4.45
CA GLU A 29 -2.84 -3.75 -3.16
C GLU A 29 -2.27 -2.37 -2.75
N ILE A 30 -1.54 -1.73 -3.66
CA ILE A 30 -0.99 -0.39 -3.43
C ILE A 30 -2.08 0.64 -3.18
N LEU A 31 -3.20 0.58 -3.91
CA LEU A 31 -4.33 1.48 -3.69
C LEU A 31 -4.93 1.30 -2.30
N GLN A 32 -5.07 0.06 -1.82
CA GLN A 32 -5.58 -0.24 -0.49
C GLN A 32 -4.64 0.30 0.60
N GLU A 33 -3.35 -0.01 0.51
CA GLU A 33 -2.32 0.51 1.44
C GLU A 33 -2.32 2.04 1.44
N THR A 34 -2.40 2.67 0.27
CA THR A 34 -2.50 4.13 0.16
C THR A 34 -3.68 4.69 0.94
N LEU A 35 -4.85 4.05 0.88
CA LEU A 35 -6.05 4.49 1.60
C LEU A 35 -5.90 4.30 3.12
N ILE A 36 -5.27 3.20 3.56
CA ILE A 36 -4.96 2.94 4.97
C ILE A 36 -3.99 4.01 5.50
N SER A 37 -2.85 4.20 4.84
CA SER A 37 -1.85 5.19 5.24
C SER A 37 -2.40 6.63 5.19
N ALA A 38 -3.28 6.93 4.22
CA ALA A 38 -3.99 8.20 4.17
C ALA A 38 -4.96 8.36 5.34
N HIS A 39 -5.70 7.32 5.72
CA HIS A 39 -6.58 7.35 6.88
C HIS A 39 -5.81 7.65 8.18
N GLU A 40 -4.71 6.93 8.40
CA GLU A 40 -3.83 7.10 9.57
C GLU A 40 -3.15 8.47 9.60
N SER A 41 -2.74 8.98 8.44
CA SER A 41 -2.03 10.26 8.32
C SER A 41 -2.96 11.48 8.28
N TYR A 42 -4.27 11.26 8.09
CA TYR A 42 -5.25 12.33 7.94
C TYR A 42 -5.27 13.36 9.09
N PRO A 43 -5.14 12.99 10.39
CA PRO A 43 -5.08 13.96 11.47
C PRO A 43 -3.95 15.00 11.33
N PHE A 44 -2.92 14.69 10.55
CA PHE A 44 -1.77 15.58 10.30
C PHE A 44 -1.89 16.37 8.99
N PHE A 45 -2.97 16.19 8.23
CA PHE A 45 -3.18 16.92 6.98
C PHE A 45 -3.50 18.40 7.26
N LYS A 46 -2.56 19.28 6.93
CA LYS A 46 -2.64 20.74 7.20
C LYS A 46 -3.30 21.56 6.09
N ALA A 47 -3.91 20.92 5.09
CA ALA A 47 -4.53 21.59 3.94
C ALA A 47 -3.64 22.62 3.20
N LYS A 48 -2.30 22.44 3.25
CA LYS A 48 -1.33 23.28 2.50
C LYS A 48 -1.26 22.95 1.01
N SER A 49 -1.89 21.86 0.60
CA SER A 49 -2.08 21.42 -0.78
C SER A 49 -3.50 20.87 -0.92
N SER A 50 -3.95 20.63 -2.16
CA SER A 50 -5.20 19.89 -2.35
C SER A 50 -5.11 18.50 -1.72
N PHE A 51 -6.24 17.95 -1.27
CA PHE A 51 -6.31 16.57 -0.78
C PHE A 51 -5.79 15.58 -1.81
N PHE A 52 -6.13 15.78 -3.09
CA PHE A 52 -5.63 14.95 -4.20
C PHE A 52 -4.09 14.96 -4.30
N THR A 53 -3.47 16.15 -4.24
CA THR A 53 -2.01 16.28 -4.26
C THR A 53 -1.37 15.54 -3.08
N TRP A 54 -1.97 15.66 -1.90
CA TRP A 54 -1.49 15.00 -0.70
C TRP A 54 -1.62 13.48 -0.77
N ILE A 55 -2.77 12.94 -1.18
CA ILE A 55 -2.97 11.49 -1.29
C ILE A 55 -2.13 10.87 -2.41
N CYS A 56 -1.85 11.60 -3.50
CA CYS A 56 -0.90 11.16 -4.53
C CYS A 56 0.54 11.10 -3.97
N SER A 57 0.90 11.96 -3.02
CA SER A 57 2.20 11.88 -2.36
C SER A 57 2.32 10.58 -1.55
N ILE A 58 1.28 10.19 -0.81
CA ILE A 58 1.22 8.91 -0.10
C ILE A 58 1.30 7.74 -1.08
N ALA A 59 0.50 7.78 -2.15
CA ALA A 59 0.53 6.75 -3.19
C ALA A 59 1.92 6.53 -3.80
N ASN A 60 2.68 7.61 -4.03
CA ASN A 60 4.06 7.49 -4.53
C ASN A 60 4.99 6.81 -3.53
N HIS A 61 4.81 7.04 -2.22
CA HIS A 61 5.57 6.34 -1.19
C HIS A 61 5.19 4.86 -1.16
N GLU A 62 3.90 4.52 -1.21
CA GLU A 62 3.45 3.12 -1.23
C GLU A 62 3.92 2.37 -2.49
N ILE A 63 3.89 2.99 -3.66
CA ILE A 63 4.44 2.40 -4.90
C ILE A 63 5.94 2.12 -4.74
N ALA A 64 6.70 3.09 -4.22
CA ALA A 64 8.13 2.93 -4.02
C ALA A 64 8.44 1.84 -2.98
N ASP A 65 7.67 1.80 -1.89
CA ASP A 65 7.84 0.81 -0.84
C ASP A 65 7.48 -0.60 -1.31
N PHE A 66 6.40 -0.75 -2.08
CA PHE A 66 6.00 -2.00 -2.71
C PHE A 66 7.14 -2.58 -3.57
N TYR A 67 7.72 -1.79 -4.47
CA TYR A 67 8.81 -2.25 -5.32
C TYR A 67 10.10 -2.50 -4.54
N ARG A 68 10.37 -1.73 -3.48
CA ARG A 68 11.50 -1.97 -2.57
C ARG A 68 11.35 -3.31 -1.86
N LYS A 69 10.19 -3.58 -1.27
CA LYS A 69 9.84 -4.86 -0.61
C LYS A 69 9.94 -6.03 -1.59
N ARG A 70 9.42 -5.87 -2.82
CA ARG A 70 9.48 -6.90 -3.86
C ARG A 70 10.92 -7.24 -4.26
N LYS A 71 11.76 -6.22 -4.47
CA LYS A 71 13.19 -6.40 -4.77
C LYS A 71 13.92 -7.13 -3.64
N ILE A 72 13.66 -6.74 -2.39
CA ILE A 72 14.24 -7.39 -1.21
C ILE A 72 13.84 -8.87 -1.16
N LYS A 73 12.54 -9.19 -1.34
CA LYS A 73 12.06 -10.58 -1.41
C LYS A 73 12.81 -11.37 -2.48
N THR A 74 12.89 -10.86 -3.71
CA THR A 74 13.61 -11.52 -4.81
C THR A 74 15.08 -11.77 -4.47
N LEU A 75 15.79 -10.78 -3.91
CA LEU A 75 17.19 -10.93 -3.54
C LEU A 75 17.38 -11.94 -2.39
N LEU A 76 16.56 -11.86 -1.34
CA LEU A 76 16.62 -12.77 -0.21
C LEU A 76 16.39 -14.23 -0.64
N PHE A 77 15.37 -14.50 -1.45
CA PHE A 77 15.12 -15.87 -1.93
C PHE A 77 16.20 -16.37 -2.89
N SER A 78 16.79 -15.48 -3.69
CA SER A 78 17.89 -15.87 -4.58
C SER A 78 19.16 -16.28 -3.82
N HIS A 79 19.45 -15.64 -2.69
CA HIS A 79 20.69 -15.86 -1.94
C HIS A 79 20.51 -16.82 -0.76
N PHE A 80 19.31 -16.85 -0.18
CA PHE A 80 18.96 -17.69 0.98
C PHE A 80 17.63 -18.42 0.72
N PRO A 81 17.61 -19.46 -0.14
CA PRO A 81 16.38 -20.18 -0.48
C PRO A 81 15.64 -20.77 0.73
N PHE A 82 16.37 -21.09 1.80
CA PHE A 82 15.79 -21.65 3.02
C PHE A 82 14.84 -20.69 3.78
N LEU A 83 14.89 -19.37 3.51
CA LEU A 83 14.04 -18.37 4.16
C LEU A 83 12.61 -18.32 3.59
N GLU A 84 12.33 -18.98 2.47
CA GLU A 84 11.02 -18.96 1.82
C GLU A 84 9.89 -19.35 2.77
N ASN A 85 10.05 -20.47 3.47
CA ASN A 85 9.04 -20.96 4.42
C ASN A 85 8.82 -20.04 5.61
N ILE A 86 9.87 -19.35 6.10
CA ILE A 86 9.78 -18.44 7.25
C ILE A 86 9.01 -17.18 6.85
N VAL A 87 9.30 -16.63 5.67
CA VAL A 87 8.63 -15.42 5.16
C VAL A 87 7.16 -15.69 4.85
N LEU A 88 6.84 -16.85 4.27
CA LEU A 88 5.46 -17.24 3.99
C LEU A 88 4.61 -17.38 5.26
N GLN A 89 5.19 -17.93 6.34
CA GLN A 89 4.51 -18.03 7.65
C GLN A 89 4.29 -16.68 8.34
N ALA A 90 5.13 -15.68 8.06
CA ALA A 90 5.05 -14.36 8.68
C ALA A 90 4.17 -13.36 7.93
N LEU A 91 3.98 -13.54 6.61
CA LEU A 91 3.24 -12.62 5.74
C LEU A 91 1.74 -12.93 5.62
N THR A 92 1.24 -13.98 6.25
CA THR A 92 -0.19 -14.27 6.40
C THR A 92 -0.71 -13.57 7.67
N PRO A 93 -1.39 -12.41 7.57
CA PRO A 93 -1.92 -11.73 8.76
C PRO A 93 -3.11 -12.49 9.36
N ASP A 94 -3.70 -13.43 8.61
CA ASP A 94 -4.98 -14.05 8.95
C ASP A 94 -4.89 -15.25 9.91
N GLU A 95 -3.77 -15.99 9.99
CA GLU A 95 -3.71 -17.19 10.83
C GLU A 95 -3.48 -16.92 12.33
N ASN A 96 -3.09 -15.69 12.70
CA ASN A 96 -2.85 -15.32 14.10
C ASN A 96 -4.05 -14.62 14.76
N LEU A 97 -5.01 -14.13 13.96
CA LEU A 97 -6.25 -13.53 14.49
C LEU A 97 -7.28 -14.62 14.86
N GLU A 98 -7.25 -15.78 14.20
CA GLU A 98 -8.16 -16.90 14.50
C GLU A 98 -7.75 -17.73 15.74
N LYS A 99 -6.55 -17.52 16.31
CA LYS A 99 -6.06 -18.28 17.48
C LYS A 99 -6.31 -17.59 18.83
N GLN A 100 -7.10 -16.52 18.84
CA GLN A 100 -7.50 -15.82 20.08
C GLN A 100 -9.00 -15.90 20.40
N GLU A 101 -9.75 -16.81 19.77
CA GLU A 101 -11.09 -17.21 20.23
C GLU A 101 -11.10 -18.62 20.84
#